data_AF-A0A9Q9MSN0-F1
#
_entry.id   AF-A0A9Q9MSN0-F1
#
_cell.length_a   1.000
_cell.length_b   1.000
_cell.length_c   1.000
_cell.angle_alpha   90.00
_cell.angle_beta   90.00
_cell.angle_gamma   90.00
#
_symmetry.space_group_name_H-M   'P 1'
#
loop_
_entity.id
_entity.type
_entity.pdbx_description
1 polymer ?
#
loop_
_entity_poly.entity_id
_entity_poly.type
_entity_poly.pdbx_seq_one_letter_code
_entity_poly.pdbx_strand_id
1 'polypeptide(L)'
;MTYLWLFVVSLIAATLLPAQSEAMLVALLLDGGSVVGLTMVASFGNVLGSLINWWIGREALRAVLPLLVVAKTARYAVIAWATLAIAS
;
A
#
# COMPACT_ATOMS: atom_id res chain seq x y z
N MET A 1 8.41 -23.36 13.08
CA MET A 1 8.48 -22.07 13.81
C MET A 1 8.98 -20.94 12.92
N THR A 2 10.04 -21.13 12.12
CA THR A 2 10.56 -20.14 11.17
C THR A 2 9.54 -19.68 10.12
N TYR A 3 8.75 -20.58 9.53
CA TYR A 3 7.72 -20.22 8.54
C TYR A 3 6.56 -19.40 9.12
N LEU A 4 6.19 -19.65 10.38
CA LEU A 4 5.16 -18.89 11.08
C LEU A 4 5.63 -17.47 11.35
N TRP A 5 6.90 -17.32 11.77
CA TRP A 5 7.51 -16.01 11.92
C TRP A 5 7.63 -15.27 10.59
N LEU A 6 7.98 -15.96 9.50
CA LEU A 6 8.01 -15.34 8.17
C LEU A 6 6.64 -14.87 7.72
N PHE A 7 5.59 -15.66 8.00
CA PHE A 7 4.20 -15.31 7.72
C PHE A 7 3.76 -14.08 8.53
N VAL A 8 4.02 -14.06 9.83
CA VAL A 8 3.67 -12.93 10.72
C VAL A 8 4.45 -11.67 10.36
N VAL A 9 5.76 -11.79 10.10
CA VAL A 9 6.60 -10.67 9.67
C VAL A 9 6.18 -10.17 8.28
N SER A 10 5.84 -11.05 7.34
CA SER A 10 5.31 -10.66 6.03
C SER A 10 3.96 -9.94 6.14
N LEU A 11 3.08 -10.39 7.03
CA LEU A 11 1.78 -9.77 7.29
C LEU A 11 1.93 -8.38 7.92
N ILE A 12 2.87 -8.21 8.85
CA ILE A 12 3.19 -6.93 9.49
C ILE A 12 3.94 -5.99 8.52
N ALA A 13 4.87 -6.51 7.74
CA ALA A 13 5.60 -5.74 6.73
C ALA A 13 4.64 -5.15 5.68
N ALA A 14 3.67 -5.95 5.23
CA ALA A 14 2.66 -5.49 4.27
C ALA A 14 1.74 -4.37 4.82
N THR A 15 1.68 -4.19 6.14
CA THR A 15 0.83 -3.17 6.78
C THR A 15 1.57 -1.91 7.25
N LEU A 16 2.90 -1.90 7.35
CA LEU A 16 3.64 -0.75 7.90
C LEU A 16 4.82 -0.22 7.05
N LEU A 17 5.49 -1.04 6.22
CA LEU A 17 6.62 -0.57 5.42
C LEU A 17 6.74 -1.35 4.10
N PRO A 18 6.56 -0.72 2.92
CA PRO A 18 6.91 -1.37 1.66
C PRO A 18 8.40 -1.74 1.67
N ALA A 19 8.73 -2.94 1.19
CA ALA A 19 10.06 -3.53 1.01
C ALA A 19 10.73 -4.31 2.18
N GLN A 20 10.06 -4.53 3.32
CA GLN A 20 10.68 -5.30 4.42
C GLN A 20 10.73 -6.82 4.17
N SER A 21 9.79 -7.35 3.38
CA SER A 21 9.71 -8.79 3.05
C SER A 21 10.87 -9.27 2.18
N GLU A 22 11.42 -8.40 1.31
CA GLU A 22 12.53 -8.76 0.41
C GLU A 22 13.84 -8.93 1.17
N ALA A 23 14.12 -8.05 2.15
CA ALA A 23 15.29 -8.17 3.01
C ALA A 23 15.28 -9.48 3.84
N MET A 24 14.11 -9.86 4.36
CA MET A 24 13.93 -11.10 5.11
C MET A 24 14.05 -12.35 4.21
N LEU A 25 13.51 -12.29 2.99
CA LEU A 25 13.65 -13.35 2.01
C LEU A 25 15.12 -13.57 1.64
N VAL A 26 15.86 -12.51 1.36
CA VAL A 26 17.29 -12.57 1.04
C VAL A 26 18.09 -13.12 2.23
N ALA A 27 17.81 -12.66 3.46
CA ALA A 27 18.48 -13.17 4.65
C ALA A 27 18.32 -14.69 4.82
N LEU A 28 17.12 -15.23 4.56
CA LEU A 28 16.85 -16.66 4.70
C LEU A 28 17.31 -17.51 3.52
N LEU A 29 17.42 -16.93 2.33
CA LEU A 29 18.09 -17.56 1.20
C LEU A 29 19.60 -17.69 1.46
N LEU A 30 20.21 -16.65 2.04
CA LEU A 30 21.63 -16.67 2.44
C LEU A 30 21.91 -17.67 3.57
N ASP A 31 20.91 -17.94 4.41
CA ASP A 31 20.96 -18.96 5.49
C ASP A 31 20.68 -20.39 4.99
N GLY A 32 20.61 -20.61 3.67
CA GLY A 32 20.45 -21.93 3.05
C GLY A 32 18.99 -22.42 2.96
N GLY A 33 18.01 -21.54 3.14
CA GLY A 33 16.60 -21.88 3.05
C GLY A 33 16.15 -22.25 1.62
N SER A 34 15.12 -23.09 1.53
CA SER A 34 14.55 -23.51 0.24
C SER A 34 14.02 -22.33 -0.57
N VAL A 35 14.63 -22.08 -1.73
CA VAL A 35 14.26 -20.98 -2.65
C VAL A 35 12.78 -21.05 -3.02
N VAL A 36 12.31 -22.23 -3.44
CA VAL A 36 10.93 -22.41 -3.89
C VAL A 36 9.95 -22.21 -2.73
N GLY A 37 10.22 -22.82 -1.57
CA GLY A 37 9.34 -22.72 -0.42
C GLY A 37 9.25 -21.30 0.14
N LEU A 38 10.39 -20.63 0.28
CA LEU A 38 10.44 -19.25 0.77
C LEU A 38 9.76 -18.27 -0.19
N THR A 39 9.97 -18.42 -1.50
CA THR A 39 9.35 -17.56 -2.52
C THR A 39 7.83 -17.74 -2.56
N MET A 40 7.32 -18.97 -2.44
CA MET A 40 5.88 -19.23 -2.36
C MET A 40 5.25 -18.60 -1.13
N VAL A 41 5.86 -18.78 0.05
CA VAL A 41 5.33 -18.21 1.30
C VAL A 41 5.37 -16.68 1.27
N ALA A 42 6.48 -16.09 0.81
CA ALA A 42 6.61 -14.64 0.66
C ALA A 42 5.58 -14.06 -0.32
N SER A 43 5.35 -14.75 -1.44
CA SER A 43 4.35 -14.33 -2.43
C SER A 43 2.93 -14.39 -1.87
N PHE A 44 2.60 -15.46 -1.13
CA PHE A 44 1.29 -15.60 -0.50
C PHE A 44 1.04 -14.51 0.55
N GLY A 45 2.04 -14.22 1.39
CA GLY A 45 1.99 -13.13 2.35
C GLY A 45 1.84 -11.76 1.70
N ASN A 46 2.55 -11.50 0.60
CA ASN A 46 2.43 -10.26 -0.18
C ASN A 46 1.04 -10.09 -0.82
N VAL A 47 0.45 -11.16 -1.36
CA VAL A 47 -0.92 -11.10 -1.91
C VAL A 47 -1.92 -10.81 -0.80
N LEU A 48 -1.84 -11.51 0.33
CA LEU A 48 -2.74 -11.29 1.46
C LEU A 48 -2.62 -9.88 2.03
N GLY A 49 -1.39 -9.39 2.20
CA GLY A 49 -1.11 -8.03 2.62
C GLY A 49 -1.62 -6.97 1.65
N SER A 50 -1.47 -7.22 0.34
CA SER A 50 -2.03 -6.33 -0.71
C SER A 50 -3.56 -6.29 -0.68
N LEU A 51 -4.23 -7.42 -0.39
CA LEU A 51 -5.67 -7.47 -0.23
C LEU A 51 -6.15 -6.66 0.98
N ILE A 52 -5.43 -6.75 2.11
CA ILE A 52 -5.71 -5.96 3.31
C ILE A 52 -5.51 -4.47 3.03
N ASN A 53 -4.38 -4.09 2.43
CA ASN A 53 -4.11 -2.69 2.05
C ASN A 53 -5.13 -2.17 1.05
N TRP A 54 -5.54 -2.97 0.08
CA TRP A 54 -6.59 -2.61 -0.87
C TRP A 54 -7.92 -2.36 -0.15
N TRP A 55 -8.28 -3.23 0.79
CA TRP A 55 -9.53 -3.09 1.55
C TRP A 55 -9.52 -1.82 2.42
N ILE A 56 -8.43 -1.57 3.16
CA ILE A 56 -8.26 -0.34 3.95
C ILE A 56 -8.29 0.89 3.04
N GLY A 57 -7.54 0.86 1.94
CA GLY A 57 -7.49 1.96 0.97
C GLY A 57 -8.84 2.25 0.33
N ARG A 58 -9.67 1.23 0.09
CA ARG A 58 -11.03 1.38 -0.43
C ARG A 58 -11.95 2.09 0.57
N GLU A 59 -11.92 1.69 1.83
CA GLU A 59 -12.76 2.32 2.86
C GLU A 59 -12.24 3.73 3.21
N ALA A 60 -10.93 3.93 3.28
CA ALA A 60 -10.33 5.25 3.42
C ALA A 60 -10.70 6.17 2.24
N LEU A 61 -10.62 5.68 1.01
CA LEU A 61 -11.02 6.45 -0.16
C LEU A 61 -12.51 6.81 -0.10
N ARG A 62 -13.40 5.90 0.32
CA ARG A 62 -14.82 6.22 0.50
C ARG A 62 -15.05 7.36 1.48
N ALA A 63 -14.31 7.40 2.58
CA ALA A 63 -14.42 8.49 3.55
C ALA A 63 -13.89 9.82 3.02
N VAL A 64 -12.80 9.80 2.25
CA VAL A 64 -12.07 11.01 1.83
C VAL A 64 -12.52 11.52 0.45
N LEU A 65 -13.10 10.67 -0.40
CA LEU A 65 -13.59 11.01 -1.74
C LEU A 65 -14.52 12.24 -1.76
N PRO A 66 -15.56 12.37 -0.91
CA PRO A 66 -16.40 13.58 -0.93
C PRO A 66 -15.60 14.83 -0.58
N LEU A 67 -14.65 14.74 0.35
CA LEU A 67 -13.77 15.87 0.71
C LEU A 67 -12.86 16.27 -0.46
N LEU A 68 -12.29 15.30 -1.17
CA LEU A 68 -11.47 15.55 -2.36
C LEU A 68 -12.28 16.17 -3.49
N VAL A 69 -13.52 15.71 -3.71
CA VAL A 69 -14.43 16.29 -4.71
C VAL A 69 -14.71 17.75 -4.38
N VAL A 70 -15.09 18.05 -3.13
CA VAL A 70 -15.35 19.44 -2.69
C VAL A 70 -14.10 20.30 -2.85
N ALA A 71 -12.95 19.84 -2.36
CA ALA A 71 -11.69 20.57 -2.44
C ALA A 71 -11.27 20.85 -3.89
N LYS A 72 -11.41 19.87 -4.78
CA LYS A 72 -11.02 19.98 -6.19
C LYS A 72 -11.96 20.90 -6.96
N THR A 73 -13.27 20.80 -6.73
CA THR A 73 -14.27 21.70 -7.33
C THR A 73 -14.07 23.14 -6.86
N ALA A 74 -13.82 23.36 -5.56
CA ALA A 74 -13.52 24.68 -5.03
C ALA A 74 -12.25 25.28 -5.67
N ARG A 75 -11.19 24.49 -5.81
CA ARG A 75 -9.95 24.91 -6.49
C ARG A 75 -10.22 25.34 -7.93
N TYR A 76 -11.02 24.60 -8.69
CA TYR A 76 -11.35 24.97 -10.07
C TYR A 76 -12.25 26.21 -10.16
N ALA A 77 -13.19 26.37 -9.23
CA ALA A 77 -14.03 27.56 -9.16
C ALA A 77 -13.19 28.82 -8.90
N VAL A 78 -12.22 28.75 -7.99
CA VAL A 78 -11.30 29.87 -7.70
C VAL A 78 -10.46 30.21 -8.93
N ILE A 79 -9.89 29.21 -9.61
CA ILE A 79 -9.11 29.44 -10.83
C ILE A 79 -9.98 30.08 -11.91
N ALA A 80 -11.19 29.55 -12.14
CA ALA A 80 -12.10 30.08 -13.15
C ALA A 80 -12.51 31.53 -12.84
N TRP A 81 -12.84 31.85 -11.58
CA TRP A 81 -13.13 33.21 -11.15
C TRP A 81 -11.94 34.14 -11.37
N ALA A 82 -10.73 33.72 -10.99
CA ALA A 82 -9.52 34.51 -11.19
C ALA A 82 -9.25 34.78 -12.68
N THR A 83 -9.46 33.78 -13.56
CA THR A 83 -9.33 33.97 -15.00
C THR A 83 -10.34 34.97 -15.55
N LEU A 84 -11.60 34.90 -15.11
CA LEU A 84 -12.64 35.85 -15.52
C LEU A 84 -12.36 37.26 -15.02
N ALA A 85 -11.87 37.42 -13.79
CA ALA A 85 -11.56 38.72 -13.18
C ALA A 85 -10.35 39.41 -13.84
N ILE A 86 -9.41 38.66 -14.41
CA ILE A 86 -8.28 39.22 -15.18
C ILE A 86 -8.73 39.61 -16.60
N ALA A 87 -9.75 38.95 -17.14
CA ALA A 87 -10.26 39.18 -18.49
C ALA A 87 -11.31 40.31 -18.57
N SER A 88 -11.80 40.81 -17.44
CA SER A 88 -12.71 41.96 -17.31
C SER A 88 -11.96 43.25 -17.03
#